data_AF-A0A7W4WC23-F1
#
_entry.id   AF-A0A7W4WC23-F1
#
_cell.length_a   1.000
_cell.length_b   1.000
_cell.length_c   1.000
_cell.angle_alpha   90.00
_cell.angle_beta   90.00
_cell.angle_gamma   90.00
#
_symmetry.space_group_name_H-M   'P 1'
#
loop_
_entity.id
_entity.type
_entity.pdbx_description
1 polymer ?
#
loop_
_entity_poly.entity_id
_entity_poly.type
_entity_poly.pdbx_seq_one_letter_code
_entity_poly.pdbx_strand_id
1 'polypeptide(L)'
;MLEGTLKLTLNMEKTKITHVNDGFVFLGHRIIRKRSRYGDQRVVTTIPREKARNFAASLTALLSGNYSESKIDMIEAVNRKLKGWSAFYQFVDFKAKIFSHIDRVVFWKLAHWLGRKYRSRLKSLVQSPGPGSK
;
A
#
# COMPACT_ATOMS: atom_id res chain seq x y z
N MET A 1 -22.43 -24.26 22.04
CA MET A 1 -21.48 -23.87 20.97
C MET A 1 -21.90 -22.48 20.47
N LEU A 2 -21.04 -21.46 20.63
CA LEU A 2 -21.19 -20.02 20.31
C LEU A 2 -22.51 -19.31 20.69
N GLU A 3 -23.67 -19.72 20.18
CA GLU A 3 -24.96 -19.05 20.41
C GLU A 3 -25.44 -19.16 21.86
N GLY A 4 -25.22 -20.30 22.51
CA GLY A 4 -25.68 -20.53 23.90
C GLY A 4 -24.87 -19.79 24.97
N THR A 5 -23.58 -19.52 24.72
CA THR A 5 -22.67 -18.93 25.73
C THR A 5 -22.33 -17.47 25.44
N LEU A 6 -22.25 -17.06 24.17
CA LEU A 6 -21.82 -15.72 23.76
C LEU A 6 -22.93 -14.90 23.09
N LYS A 7 -24.12 -15.49 22.83
CA LYS A 7 -25.25 -14.85 22.12
C LYS A 7 -24.85 -14.18 20.79
N LEU A 8 -23.92 -14.79 20.05
CA LEU A 8 -23.47 -14.33 18.74
C LEU A 8 -23.79 -15.38 17.68
N THR A 9 -24.35 -14.93 16.57
CA THR A 9 -24.62 -15.76 15.39
C THR A 9 -23.57 -15.51 14.31
N LEU A 10 -23.07 -16.59 13.71
CA LEU A 10 -22.09 -16.53 12.63
C LEU A 10 -22.75 -16.02 11.33
N ASN A 11 -22.12 -15.03 10.69
CA ASN A 11 -22.57 -14.56 9.38
C ASN A 11 -22.04 -15.50 8.30
N MET A 12 -22.91 -16.39 7.81
CA MET A 12 -22.58 -17.40 6.81
C MET A 12 -22.16 -16.83 5.45
N GLU A 13 -22.58 -15.60 5.10
CA GLU A 13 -22.14 -14.95 3.85
C GLU A 13 -20.66 -14.54 3.89
N LYS A 14 -20.14 -14.27 5.10
CA LYS A 14 -18.74 -13.87 5.31
C LYS A 14 -17.82 -15.05 5.63
N THR A 15 -18.39 -16.22 5.93
CA THR A 15 -17.65 -17.42 6.31
C THR A 15 -17.51 -18.35 5.13
N LYS A 16 -16.33 -18.35 4.50
CA LYS A 16 -16.00 -19.24 3.38
C LYS A 16 -14.86 -20.17 3.76
N ILE A 17 -15.08 -21.48 3.64
CA ILE A 17 -14.01 -22.48 3.68
C ILE A 17 -13.33 -22.47 2.31
N THR A 18 -12.11 -21.96 2.24
CA THR A 18 -11.30 -21.94 1.01
C THR A 18 -10.11 -22.88 1.14
N HIS A 19 -9.78 -23.61 0.08
CA HIS A 19 -8.56 -24.41 0.07
C HIS A 19 -7.34 -23.48 0.21
N VAL A 20 -6.32 -23.92 0.96
CA VAL A 20 -5.14 -23.08 1.25
C VAL A 20 -4.36 -22.67 -0.01
N ASN A 21 -4.52 -23.42 -1.11
CA ASN A 21 -3.94 -23.09 -2.42
C ASN A 21 -4.65 -21.92 -3.13
N ASP A 22 -5.95 -21.72 -2.91
CA ASP A 22 -6.70 -20.60 -3.49
C ASP A 22 -6.38 -19.29 -2.73
N GLY A 23 -6.15 -19.46 -1.43
CA GLY A 23 -5.82 -18.39 -0.49
C GLY A 23 -7.03 -17.52 -0.15
N PHE A 24 -6.91 -16.79 0.95
CA PHE A 24 -7.96 -15.91 1.46
C PHE A 24 -7.37 -14.60 1.97
N VAL A 25 -8.23 -13.59 2.14
CA VAL A 25 -7.84 -12.30 2.70
C VAL A 25 -8.25 -12.24 4.16
N PHE A 26 -7.29 -11.98 5.04
CA PHE A 26 -7.50 -11.84 6.47
C PHE A 26 -6.74 -10.62 6.98
N LEU A 27 -7.42 -9.75 7.73
CA LEU A 27 -6.86 -8.50 8.29
C LEU A 27 -6.10 -7.63 7.27
N GLY A 28 -6.50 -7.63 6.00
CA GLY A 28 -5.82 -6.85 4.96
C GLY A 28 -4.58 -7.49 4.36
N HIS A 29 -4.29 -8.74 4.70
CA HIS A 29 -3.26 -9.59 4.10
C HIS A 29 -3.89 -10.73 3.31
N ARG A 30 -3.33 -11.09 2.16
CA ARG A 30 -3.71 -12.30 1.42
C ARG A 30 -2.76 -13.43 1.80
N ILE A 31 -3.32 -14.45 2.45
CA ILE A 31 -2.62 -15.66 2.88
C ILE A 31 -2.87 -16.74 1.81
N ILE A 32 -1.81 -17.33 1.27
CA ILE A 32 -1.90 -18.34 0.21
C ILE A 32 -0.73 -19.32 0.31
N ARG A 33 -0.96 -20.60 0.00
CA ARG A 33 0.13 -21.57 -0.15
C ARG A 33 0.71 -21.50 -1.55
N LYS A 34 2.02 -21.27 -1.66
CA LYS A 34 2.75 -21.27 -2.93
C LYS A 34 3.90 -22.25 -2.90
N ARG A 35 4.21 -22.81 -4.07
CA ARG A 35 5.42 -23.59 -4.27
C ARG A 35 6.62 -22.67 -4.25
N SER A 36 7.57 -22.97 -3.38
CA SER A 36 8.89 -22.35 -3.32
C SER A 36 9.70 -22.71 -4.56
N ARG A 37 10.73 -21.90 -4.86
CA ARG A 37 11.72 -22.19 -5.90
C ARG A 37 12.39 -23.56 -5.69
N TYR A 38 12.49 -24.01 -4.44
CA TYR A 38 13.13 -25.27 -4.05
C TYR A 38 12.16 -26.47 -4.02
N GLY A 39 10.93 -26.32 -4.52
CA GLY A 39 9.98 -27.43 -4.65
C GLY A 39 8.98 -27.58 -3.49
N ASP A 40 9.30 -27.06 -2.30
CA ASP A 40 8.45 -27.15 -1.11
C ASP A 40 7.24 -26.22 -1.16
N GLN A 41 6.12 -26.64 -0.59
CA GLN A 41 4.95 -25.79 -0.39
C GLN A 41 5.12 -24.94 0.87
N ARG A 42 5.04 -23.62 0.76
CA ARG A 42 5.07 -22.70 1.91
C ARG A 42 3.87 -21.78 1.91
N VAL A 43 3.38 -21.46 3.11
CA VAL A 43 2.39 -20.40 3.30
C VAL A 43 3.11 -19.07 3.15
N VAL A 44 2.61 -18.22 2.26
CA VAL A 44 3.15 -16.88 2.06
C VAL A 44 2.06 -15.85 2.32
N THR A 45 2.49 -14.71 2.85
CA THR A 45 1.62 -13.57 3.07
C THR A 45 1.91 -12.55 1.98
N THR A 46 0.86 -12.03 1.34
CA THR A 46 0.96 -11.05 0.25
C THR A 46 0.01 -9.88 0.46
N ILE A 47 0.29 -8.74 -0.17
CA ILE A 47 -0.63 -7.59 -0.12
C ILE A 47 -1.74 -7.81 -1.17
N PRO A 48 -3.03 -7.76 -0.81
CA PRO A 48 -4.11 -7.78 -1.78
C PRO A 48 -3.99 -6.61 -2.75
N ARG A 49 -4.11 -6.87 -4.06
CA ARG A 49 -3.99 -5.85 -5.12
C ARG A 49 -4.95 -4.68 -4.92
N GLU A 50 -6.17 -4.96 -4.48
CA GLU A 50 -7.19 -3.95 -4.21
C GLU A 50 -6.75 -2.99 -3.09
N LYS A 51 -6.17 -3.51 -2.00
CA LYS A 51 -5.66 -2.69 -0.90
C LYS A 51 -4.51 -1.78 -1.37
N ALA A 52 -3.58 -2.31 -2.14
CA ALA A 52 -2.50 -1.51 -2.73
C ALA A 52 -3.03 -0.42 -3.67
N ARG A 53 -4.03 -0.74 -4.51
CA ARG A 53 -4.66 0.23 -5.41
C ARG A 53 -5.40 1.33 -4.65
N ASN A 54 -6.16 0.96 -3.61
CA ASN A 54 -6.91 1.93 -2.80
C ASN A 54 -5.95 2.86 -2.04
N PHE A 55 -4.82 2.33 -1.56
CA PHE A 55 -3.77 3.14 -0.94
C PHE A 55 -3.17 4.15 -1.93
N ALA A 56 -2.76 3.68 -3.11
CA ALA A 56 -2.24 4.56 -4.16
C ALA A 56 -3.27 5.62 -4.61
N ALA A 57 -4.55 5.26 -4.69
CA ALA A 57 -5.64 6.18 -4.99
C ALA A 57 -5.80 7.23 -3.88
N SER A 58 -5.71 6.85 -2.61
CA SER A 58 -5.79 7.78 -1.48
C SER A 58 -4.65 8.81 -1.46
N LEU A 59 -3.43 8.39 -1.83
CA LEU A 59 -2.28 9.29 -1.97
C LEU A 59 -2.44 10.21 -3.18
N THR A 60 -2.96 9.67 -4.28
CA THR A 60 -3.25 10.46 -5.48
C THR A 60 -4.31 11.53 -5.21
N ALA A 61 -5.38 11.18 -4.47
CA ALA A 61 -6.43 12.11 -4.09
C ALA A 61 -5.88 13.24 -3.20
N LEU A 62 -5.05 12.91 -2.21
CA LEU A 62 -4.36 13.89 -1.36
C LEU A 62 -3.55 14.90 -2.20
N LEU A 63 -2.79 14.39 -3.18
CA LEU A 63 -1.98 15.19 -4.09
C LEU A 63 -2.77 15.93 -5.18
N SER A 64 -4.08 15.72 -5.30
CA SER A 64 -4.92 16.34 -6.33
C SER A 64 -5.81 17.46 -5.79
N GLY A 65 -6.11 17.51 -4.49
CA GLY A 65 -7.01 18.51 -3.89
C GLY A 65 -6.33 19.73 -3.26
N ASN A 66 -5.13 19.56 -2.71
CA ASN A 66 -4.54 20.53 -1.79
C ASN A 66 -3.41 21.34 -2.44
N TYR A 67 -3.76 22.25 -3.37
CA TYR A 67 -2.77 23.14 -4.00
C TYR A 67 -2.40 24.36 -3.12
N SER A 68 -3.20 24.66 -2.11
CA SER A 68 -3.02 25.81 -1.20
C SER A 68 -2.11 25.51 0.00
N GLU A 69 -1.90 24.24 0.37
CA GLU A 69 -1.07 23.84 1.52
C GLU A 69 0.43 24.01 1.23
N SER A 70 1.25 24.22 2.28
CA SER A 70 2.71 24.30 2.18
C SER A 70 3.31 23.04 1.55
N LYS A 71 4.44 23.20 0.84
CA LYS A 71 5.18 22.04 0.27
C LYS A 71 5.62 21.08 1.38
N ILE A 72 6.07 21.63 2.51
CA ILE A 72 6.60 20.85 3.61
C ILE A 72 5.49 19.98 4.21
N ASP A 73 4.35 20.59 4.53
CA ASP A 73 3.20 19.90 5.11
C ASP A 73 2.67 18.79 4.19
N MET A 74 2.62 19.05 2.87
CA MET A 74 2.19 18.05 1.88
C MET A 74 3.14 16.84 1.83
N ILE A 75 4.45 17.09 1.79
CA ILE A 75 5.47 16.04 1.78
C ILE A 75 5.41 15.24 3.08
N GLU A 76 5.25 15.93 4.21
CA GLU A 76 5.14 15.29 5.51
C GLU A 76 3.88 14.41 5.62
N ALA A 77 2.73 14.90 5.14
CA ALA A 77 1.49 14.13 5.12
C ALA A 77 1.62 12.86 4.26
N VAL A 78 2.24 12.95 3.09
CA VAL A 78 2.53 11.79 2.23
C VAL A 78 3.49 10.82 2.94
N ASN A 79 4.58 11.32 3.52
CA ASN A 79 5.57 10.51 4.23
C ASN A 79 4.97 9.77 5.43
N ARG A 80 4.10 10.42 6.22
CA ARG A 80 3.39 9.79 7.34
C ARG A 80 2.54 8.60 6.86
N LYS A 81 1.81 8.75 5.75
CA LYS A 81 1.00 7.67 5.16
C LYS A 81 1.87 6.52 4.62
N LEU A 82 2.96 6.84 3.91
CA LEU A 82 3.90 5.84 3.41
C LEU A 82 4.57 5.07 4.55
N LYS A 83 4.97 5.76 5.62
CA LYS A 83 5.57 5.14 6.81
C LYS A 83 4.61 4.17 7.48
N GLY A 84 3.35 4.57 7.69
CA GLY A 84 2.31 3.70 8.26
C GLY A 84 2.06 2.46 7.41
N TRP A 85 1.96 2.64 6.08
CA TRP A 85 1.80 1.54 5.14
C TRP A 85 2.98 0.57 5.13
N SER A 86 4.20 1.11 5.15
CA SER A 86 5.43 0.32 5.20
C SER A 86 5.51 -0.53 6.47
N ALA A 87 5.19 0.07 7.62
CA ALA A 87 5.17 -0.64 8.90
C ALA A 87 4.11 -1.75 8.93
N PHE A 88 2.92 -1.50 8.38
CA PHE A 88 1.84 -2.49 8.34
C PHE A 88 2.19 -3.70 7.45
N TYR A 89 2.86 -3.47 6.32
CA TYR A 89 3.23 -4.53 5.37
C TYR A 89 4.70 -4.98 5.46
N GLN A 90 5.40 -4.67 6.54
CA GLN A 90 6.84 -4.96 6.66
C GLN A 90 7.14 -6.46 6.64
N PHE A 91 6.25 -7.31 7.15
CA PHE A 91 6.43 -8.76 7.27
C PHE A 91 5.85 -9.55 6.08
N VAL A 92 5.52 -8.87 4.98
CA VAL A 92 4.87 -9.51 3.82
C VAL A 92 5.90 -9.95 2.78
N ASP A 93 5.71 -11.16 2.26
CA ASP A 93 6.52 -11.74 1.20
C ASP A 93 6.27 -11.01 -0.13
N PHE A 94 7.31 -10.94 -0.97
CA PHE A 94 7.23 -10.32 -2.31
C PHE A 94 6.77 -8.85 -2.33
N LYS A 95 6.95 -8.11 -1.22
CA LYS A 95 6.53 -6.70 -1.09
C LYS A 95 7.20 -5.75 -2.07
N ALA A 96 8.44 -6.01 -2.49
CA ALA A 96 9.23 -5.09 -3.32
C ALA A 96 8.49 -4.61 -4.58
N LYS A 97 7.86 -5.51 -5.34
CA LYS A 97 7.14 -5.14 -6.58
C LYS A 97 5.97 -4.19 -6.32
N ILE A 98 5.26 -4.39 -5.22
CA ILE A 98 4.08 -3.58 -4.86
C ILE A 98 4.52 -2.21 -4.36
N PHE A 99 5.55 -2.18 -3.50
CA PHE A 99 6.13 -0.93 -3.02
C PHE A 99 6.68 -0.09 -4.16
N SER A 100 7.51 -0.66 -5.05
CA SER A 100 8.04 0.07 -6.22
C SER A 100 6.95 0.60 -7.15
N HIS A 101 5.83 -0.12 -7.30
CA HIS A 101 4.70 0.37 -8.07
C HIS A 101 4.04 1.59 -7.41
N ILE A 102 3.79 1.53 -6.09
CA ILE A 102 3.22 2.64 -5.32
C ILE A 102 4.17 3.84 -5.36
N ASP A 103 5.45 3.64 -5.10
CA ASP A 103 6.47 4.69 -5.10
C ASP A 103 6.52 5.42 -6.44
N ARG A 104 6.49 4.68 -7.56
CA ARG A 104 6.47 5.27 -8.90
C ARG A 104 5.24 6.15 -9.12
N VAL A 105 4.05 5.68 -8.74
CA VAL A 105 2.81 6.44 -8.90
C VAL A 105 2.83 7.72 -8.06
N VAL A 106 3.26 7.59 -6.80
CA VAL A 106 3.33 8.71 -5.85
C VAL A 106 4.37 9.73 -6.29
N PHE A 107 5.55 9.29 -6.73
CA PHE A 107 6.62 10.16 -7.21
C PHE A 107 6.16 11.04 -8.37
N TRP A 108 5.56 10.46 -9.41
CA TRP A 108 5.09 11.23 -10.56
C TRP A 108 3.97 12.19 -10.20
N LYS A 109 3.06 11.80 -9.30
CA LYS A 109 1.99 12.68 -8.83
C LYS A 109 2.52 13.84 -8.00
N LEU A 110 3.47 13.59 -7.10
CA LEU A 110 4.12 14.62 -6.32
C LEU A 110 4.91 15.59 -7.21
N ALA A 111 5.63 15.06 -8.20
CA ALA A 111 6.37 15.88 -9.17
C ALA A 111 5.44 16.77 -10.01
N HIS A 112 4.29 16.24 -10.44
CA HIS A 112 3.28 17.02 -11.14
C HIS A 112 2.64 18.10 -10.25
N TRP A 113 2.35 17.77 -8.99
CA TRP A 113 1.83 18.72 -8.01
C TRP A 113 2.82 19.87 -7.77
N LEU A 114 4.11 19.57 -7.60
CA LEU A 114 5.17 20.57 -7.47
C LEU A 114 5.31 21.43 -8.73
N GLY A 115 5.32 20.81 -9.91
CA GLY A 115 5.39 21.53 -11.18
C GLY A 115 4.23 22.50 -11.37
N ARG A 116 3.01 22.09 -10.99
CA ARG A 116 1.82 22.95 -11.02
C ARG A 116 1.90 24.08 -10.00
N LYS A 117 2.30 23.77 -8.76
CA LYS A 117 2.39 24.75 -7.66
C LYS A 117 3.43 25.84 -7.94
N TYR A 118 4.61 25.47 -8.42
CA TYR A 118 5.71 26.41 -8.68
C TYR A 118 5.75 26.92 -10.13
N ARG A 119 4.73 26.60 -10.94
CA ARG A 119 4.65 26.94 -12.38
C ARG A 119 5.95 26.62 -13.15
N SER A 120 6.66 25.59 -12.70
CA SER A 120 8.02 25.26 -13.11
C SER A 120 8.03 23.98 -13.94
N ARG A 121 8.89 23.92 -14.97
CA ARG A 121 9.03 22.69 -15.78
C ARG A 121 9.63 21.59 -14.90
N LEU A 122 8.97 20.43 -14.86
CA LEU A 122 9.41 19.21 -14.14
C LEU A 122 10.91 18.91 -14.22
N LYS A 123 11.56 19.26 -15.35
CA LYS A 123 13.01 19.10 -15.56
C LYS A 123 13.89 19.83 -14.53
N SER A 124 13.48 21.00 -14.01
CA SER A 124 14.31 21.74 -13.04
C SER A 124 14.20 21.18 -11.62
N LEU A 125 13.12 20.46 -11.30
CA LEU A 125 12.90 19.86 -9.98
C LEU A 125 13.57 18.49 -9.84
N VAL A 126 13.70 17.74 -10.94
CA VAL A 126 14.37 16.43 -10.97
C VAL A 126 15.91 16.57 -10.87
N GLN A 127 16.46 17.75 -11.16
CA GLN A 127 17.91 18.02 -11.10
C GLN A 127 18.45 18.34 -9.70
N SER A 128 17.62 18.40 -8.66
CA SER A 128 18.09 18.53 -7.29
C SER A 128 17.96 17.17 -6.59
N PRO A 129 19.02 16.36 -6.51
CA PRO A 129 18.99 15.15 -5.71
C PRO A 129 18.74 15.55 -4.26
N GLY A 130 17.83 14.86 -3.58
CA GLY A 130 17.63 15.06 -2.14
C GLY A 130 18.93 14.77 -1.37
N PRO A 131 19.23 15.51 -0.30
CA PRO A 131 20.40 15.23 0.52
C PRO A 131 20.12 13.96 1.32
N GLY A 132 20.76 12.84 0.96
CA GLY A 132 20.55 11.60 1.70
C GLY A 132 21.04 10.32 1.05
N SER A 133 22.31 10.28 0.68
CA SER A 133 23.06 9.02 0.60
C SER A 133 24.53 9.30 0.97
N LYS A 134 24.79 9.25 2.27
CA LYS A 134 26.10 8.90 2.84
C LYS A 134 25.86 7.76 3.82
#